data_AF-A0A943SBE3-F1
#
_entry.id   AF-A0A943SBE3-F1
#
_cell.length_a   1.000
_cell.length_b   1.000
_cell.length_c   1.000
_cell.angle_alpha   90.00
_cell.angle_beta   90.00
_cell.angle_gamma   90.00
#
_symmetry.space_group_name_H-M   'P 1'
#
loop_
_entity.id
_entity.type
_entity.pdbx_description
1 polymer ?
#
loop_
_entity_poly.entity_id
_entity_poly.type
_entity_poly.pdbx_seq_one_letter_code
_entity_poly.pdbx_strand_id
1 'polypeptide(L)'
;MKQSTLITICLVVLMVFGWMSGFMSIGDKNEKKSEYENYVEVAKEYENKGLYQKAAQEYDKAIAMNDTEELWTEMLNAYEKCYEEDPNVYDEYLKKAQGAVAEYSKNTNMQYALARLYASKKEYESAYKALKKAMDNGVRDEKLTDLYQEVKYAYNLEWSTYSEYQGLSEGYYAVNHNGIWEYLAEDGTAVEFGDVLAAGSVGTDGVRMIQVSVYDSSETSGITDGQETQDASESMGRPQARLVNGDEVLQGFFDFIPQDVGIYADGLIPVQQEDRYAYYDLMGDKQFGDYLQAGTFVDGIAAVQDETGWYLIGTDGKPVTDTRYEEIVLNPDYTYIKNGIMLAKQDGNYHIYNGEEEIGSYSDIDVMTEDEIIAVCNDGKWGFVDTQGNEVIAPEYKEAKSFSNGLAAVSNGNKWGFIDTDGNLVIEYTFLNADYFNTKMNCLVEDTAQSWKLLTLYNKK
;
A
#
# COMPACT_ATOMS: atom_id res chain seq x y z
N MET A 1 -62.88 -29.16 68.46
CA MET A 1 -63.15 -28.29 67.29
C MET A 1 -62.23 -27.06 67.24
N LYS A 2 -60.89 -27.22 67.31
CA LYS A 2 -59.95 -26.07 67.23
C LYS A 2 -58.75 -26.25 66.30
N GLN A 3 -58.46 -27.44 65.78
CA GLN A 3 -57.37 -27.66 64.81
C GLN A 3 -57.83 -27.68 63.34
N SER A 4 -59.05 -28.14 63.03
CA SER A 4 -59.52 -28.18 61.63
C SER A 4 -59.78 -26.79 61.06
N THR A 5 -60.30 -25.85 61.85
CA THR A 5 -60.58 -24.48 61.40
C THR A 5 -59.30 -23.69 61.08
N LEU A 6 -58.20 -23.96 61.79
CA LEU A 6 -56.92 -23.26 61.57
C LEU A 6 -56.23 -23.74 60.28
N ILE A 7 -56.28 -25.04 59.99
CA ILE A 7 -55.70 -25.62 58.76
C ILE A 7 -56.48 -25.16 57.52
N THR A 8 -57.81 -25.06 57.60
CA THR A 8 -58.64 -24.54 56.50
C THR A 8 -58.35 -23.06 56.23
N ILE A 9 -58.16 -22.23 57.27
CA ILE A 9 -57.82 -20.82 57.09
C ILE A 9 -56.42 -20.67 56.46
N CYS A 10 -55.43 -21.44 56.90
CA CYS A 10 -54.09 -21.41 56.30
C CYS A 10 -54.07 -21.85 54.82
N LEU A 11 -54.86 -22.85 54.42
CA LEU A 11 -54.96 -23.29 53.03
C LEU A 11 -55.67 -22.27 52.14
N VAL A 12 -56.69 -21.58 52.64
CA VAL A 12 -57.38 -20.50 51.92
C VAL A 12 -56.44 -19.29 51.75
N VAL A 13 -55.66 -18.94 52.78
CA VAL A 13 -54.67 -17.85 52.69
C VAL A 13 -53.57 -18.19 51.68
N LEU A 14 -53.04 -19.41 51.66
CA LEU A 14 -52.01 -19.83 50.69
C LEU A 14 -52.53 -19.89 49.24
N MET A 15 -53.79 -20.28 49.02
CA MET A 15 -54.43 -20.18 47.70
C MET A 15 -54.63 -18.73 47.28
N VAL A 16 -55.11 -17.85 48.17
CA VAL A 16 -55.32 -16.43 47.84
C VAL A 16 -53.98 -15.73 47.55
N PHE A 17 -52.90 -16.04 48.28
CA PHE A 17 -51.56 -15.50 48.01
C PHE A 17 -50.96 -16.02 46.68
N GLY A 18 -51.19 -17.29 46.31
CA GLY A 18 -50.73 -17.85 45.03
C GLY A 18 -51.46 -17.28 43.80
N TRP A 19 -52.73 -16.89 43.95
CA TRP A 19 -53.48 -16.22 42.88
C TRP A 19 -53.17 -14.73 42.78
N MET A 20 -52.85 -14.07 43.90
CA MET A 20 -52.52 -12.65 43.95
C MET A 20 -51.12 -12.35 43.38
N SER A 21 -50.14 -13.25 43.59
CA SER A 21 -48.83 -13.17 42.94
C SER A 21 -48.89 -13.45 41.43
N GLY A 22 -49.74 -14.38 40.99
CA GLY A 22 -50.02 -14.63 39.57
C GLY A 22 -50.70 -13.44 38.88
N PHE A 23 -51.71 -12.82 39.50
CA PHE A 23 -52.41 -11.65 38.93
C PHE A 23 -51.54 -10.39 38.88
N MET A 24 -50.70 -10.11 39.89
CA MET A 24 -49.76 -8.99 39.85
C MET A 24 -48.68 -9.18 38.77
N SER A 25 -48.20 -10.41 38.54
CA SER A 25 -47.24 -10.70 37.47
C SER A 25 -47.85 -10.59 36.06
N ILE A 26 -49.15 -10.86 35.90
CA ILE A 26 -49.87 -10.71 34.63
C ILE A 26 -50.15 -9.23 34.29
N GLY A 27 -50.45 -8.41 35.30
CA GLY A 27 -50.62 -6.95 35.13
C GLY A 27 -49.35 -6.25 34.64
N ASP A 28 -48.21 -6.48 35.31
CA ASP A 28 -46.91 -5.88 34.95
C ASP A 28 -46.40 -6.36 33.57
N LYS A 29 -46.68 -7.60 33.18
CA LYS A 29 -46.35 -8.12 31.84
C LYS A 29 -47.21 -7.50 30.72
N ASN A 30 -48.50 -7.27 30.98
CA ASN A 30 -49.39 -6.64 30.00
C ASN A 30 -49.08 -5.14 29.82
N GLU A 31 -48.70 -4.45 30.89
CA GLU A 31 -48.32 -3.04 30.87
C GLU A 31 -47.00 -2.83 30.11
N LYS A 32 -45.96 -3.62 30.41
CA LYS A 32 -44.69 -3.60 29.67
C LYS A 32 -44.84 -3.93 28.18
N LYS A 33 -45.72 -4.88 27.84
CA LYS A 33 -46.01 -5.21 26.44
C LYS A 33 -46.67 -4.03 25.72
N SER A 34 -47.64 -3.38 26.35
CA SER A 34 -48.33 -2.20 25.79
C SER A 34 -47.40 -1.01 25.61
N GLU A 35 -46.45 -0.81 26.52
CA GLU A 35 -45.49 0.30 26.46
C GLU A 35 -44.42 0.07 25.38
N TYR A 36 -43.92 -1.16 25.24
CA TYR A 36 -43.05 -1.55 24.12
C TYR A 36 -43.70 -1.28 22.76
N GLU A 37 -44.94 -1.75 22.56
CA GLU A 37 -45.67 -1.56 21.29
C GLU A 37 -45.84 -0.07 20.98
N ASN A 38 -46.10 0.75 22.01
CA ASN A 38 -46.22 2.20 21.88
C ASN A 38 -44.89 2.86 21.43
N TYR A 39 -43.74 2.48 22.00
CA TYR A 39 -42.45 3.04 21.56
C TYR A 39 -42.15 2.76 20.09
N VAL A 40 -42.43 1.54 19.62
CA VAL A 40 -42.24 1.17 18.21
C VAL A 40 -43.19 1.94 17.29
N GLU A 41 -44.45 2.12 17.68
CA GLU A 41 -45.43 2.88 16.88
C GLU A 41 -45.05 4.36 16.77
N VAL A 42 -44.65 4.98 17.89
CA VAL A 42 -44.21 6.39 17.91
C VAL A 42 -42.91 6.57 17.12
N ALA A 43 -41.98 5.62 17.20
CA ALA A 43 -40.75 5.65 16.40
C ALA A 43 -41.07 5.71 14.90
N LYS A 44 -41.92 4.79 14.41
CA LYS A 44 -42.38 4.75 13.02
C LYS A 44 -43.14 6.01 12.60
N GLU A 45 -43.93 6.60 13.50
CA GLU A 45 -44.61 7.87 13.24
C GLU A 45 -43.58 9.01 13.05
N TYR A 46 -42.52 9.04 13.86
CA TYR A 46 -41.44 10.01 13.70
C TYR A 46 -40.67 9.81 12.40
N GLU A 47 -40.36 8.58 11.99
CA GLU A 47 -39.72 8.31 10.69
C GLU A 47 -40.57 8.81 9.52
N ASN A 48 -41.88 8.52 9.53
CA ASN A 48 -42.81 8.99 8.50
C ASN A 48 -42.91 10.52 8.42
N LYS A 49 -42.54 11.23 9.50
CA LYS A 49 -42.49 12.69 9.57
C LYS A 49 -41.09 13.26 9.28
N GLY A 50 -40.11 12.42 8.97
CA GLY A 50 -38.70 12.83 8.81
C GLY A 50 -38.02 13.27 10.10
N LEU A 51 -38.52 12.84 11.26
CA LEU A 51 -37.99 13.18 12.59
C LEU A 51 -37.07 12.06 13.11
N TYR A 52 -36.06 11.72 12.32
CA TYR A 52 -35.26 10.50 12.51
C TYR A 52 -34.55 10.42 13.87
N GLN A 53 -34.06 11.54 14.42
CA GLN A 53 -33.38 11.52 15.72
C GLN A 53 -34.36 11.13 16.84
N LYS A 54 -35.60 11.59 16.74
CA LYS A 54 -36.65 11.21 17.68
C LYS A 54 -37.05 9.75 17.48
N ALA A 55 -37.15 9.29 16.24
CA ALA A 55 -37.41 7.88 15.96
C ALA A 55 -36.35 6.97 16.59
N ALA A 56 -35.07 7.27 16.39
CA ALA A 56 -33.96 6.53 16.97
C ALA A 56 -34.03 6.48 18.52
N GLN A 57 -34.37 7.60 19.17
CA GLN A 57 -34.56 7.67 20.62
C GLN A 57 -35.73 6.81 21.12
N GLU A 58 -36.82 6.70 20.35
CA GLU A 58 -37.94 5.82 20.71
C GLU A 58 -37.60 4.35 20.47
N TYR A 59 -36.87 4.02 19.40
CA TYR A 59 -36.35 2.67 19.20
C TYR A 59 -35.39 2.24 20.32
N ASP A 60 -34.52 3.14 20.79
CA ASP A 60 -33.66 2.92 21.95
C ASP A 60 -34.45 2.48 23.20
N LYS A 61 -35.58 3.13 23.46
CA LYS A 61 -36.48 2.77 24.57
C LYS A 61 -37.12 1.39 24.33
N ALA A 62 -37.56 1.11 23.10
CA ALA A 62 -38.10 -0.19 22.74
C ALA A 62 -37.07 -1.33 22.92
N ILE A 63 -35.82 -1.11 22.51
CA ILE A 63 -34.70 -2.06 22.67
C ILE A 63 -34.45 -2.34 24.15
N ALA A 64 -34.48 -1.32 25.01
CA ALA A 64 -34.30 -1.50 26.46
C ALA A 64 -35.38 -2.40 27.10
N MET A 65 -36.53 -2.56 26.45
CA MET A 65 -37.62 -3.44 26.90
C MET A 65 -37.59 -4.83 26.25
N ASN A 66 -37.26 -4.89 24.97
CA ASN A 66 -37.24 -6.12 24.19
C ASN A 66 -36.13 -6.08 23.14
N ASP A 67 -34.93 -6.51 23.53
CA ASP A 67 -33.77 -6.52 22.66
C ASP A 67 -33.97 -7.51 21.50
N THR A 68 -34.07 -6.98 20.28
CA THR A 68 -34.27 -7.77 19.06
C THR A 68 -33.51 -7.18 17.88
N GLU A 69 -33.07 -8.06 16.99
CA GLU A 69 -32.33 -7.74 15.76
C GLU A 69 -33.07 -6.73 14.85
N GLU A 70 -34.40 -6.83 14.78
CA GLU A 70 -35.26 -5.94 13.98
C GLU A 70 -35.21 -4.50 14.51
N LEU A 71 -35.33 -4.30 15.83
CA LEU A 71 -35.32 -2.96 16.41
C LEU A 71 -33.97 -2.26 16.26
N TRP A 72 -32.87 -3.01 16.44
CA TRP A 72 -31.54 -2.47 16.19
C TRP A 72 -31.37 -2.09 14.71
N THR A 73 -31.90 -2.89 13.79
CA THR A 73 -31.87 -2.56 12.35
C THR A 73 -32.63 -1.26 12.07
N GLU A 74 -33.86 -1.11 12.56
CA GLU A 74 -34.66 0.11 12.36
C GLU A 74 -34.01 1.33 13.01
N MET A 75 -33.44 1.17 14.21
CA MET A 75 -32.72 2.25 14.89
C MET A 75 -31.51 2.72 14.07
N LEU A 76 -30.70 1.80 13.52
CA LEU A 76 -29.55 2.18 12.70
C LEU A 76 -29.97 2.83 11.38
N ASN A 77 -31.06 2.39 10.76
CA ASN A 77 -31.63 3.05 9.57
C ASN A 77 -32.05 4.50 9.89
N ALA A 78 -32.70 4.73 11.03
CA ALA A 78 -33.04 6.07 11.49
C ALA A 78 -31.78 6.93 11.73
N TYR A 79 -30.75 6.38 12.38
CA TYR A 79 -29.49 7.10 12.57
C TYR A 79 -28.74 7.39 11.27
N GLU A 80 -28.79 6.49 10.28
CA GLU A 80 -28.23 6.74 8.94
C GLU A 80 -28.89 7.96 8.31
N LYS A 81 -30.21 8.05 8.37
CA LYS A 81 -30.97 9.22 7.90
C LYS A 81 -30.66 10.48 8.69
N CYS A 82 -30.47 10.39 10.01
CA CYS A 82 -29.98 11.52 10.80
C CYS A 82 -28.62 12.01 10.33
N TYR A 83 -27.70 11.09 10.05
CA TYR A 83 -26.34 11.42 9.67
C TYR A 83 -26.25 12.04 8.27
N GLU A 84 -27.12 11.62 7.35
CA GLU A 84 -27.30 12.27 6.03
C GLU A 84 -27.71 13.75 6.17
N GLU A 85 -28.54 14.09 7.18
CA GLU A 85 -29.03 15.45 7.42
C GLU A 85 -28.08 16.30 8.28
N ASP A 86 -27.47 15.70 9.30
CA ASP A 86 -26.58 16.35 10.25
C ASP A 86 -25.36 15.48 10.57
N PRO A 87 -24.20 15.71 9.91
CA PRO A 87 -22.98 14.95 10.16
C PRO A 87 -22.41 15.04 11.58
N ASN A 88 -22.94 15.92 12.45
CA ASN A 88 -22.51 16.04 13.85
C ASN A 88 -23.03 14.90 14.74
N VAL A 89 -24.00 14.11 14.27
CA VAL A 89 -24.49 12.93 15.00
C VAL A 89 -23.56 11.72 14.92
N TYR A 90 -22.41 11.86 14.26
CA TYR A 90 -21.45 10.78 14.00
C TYR A 90 -21.08 9.99 15.27
N ASP A 91 -20.66 10.67 16.34
CA ASP A 91 -20.20 9.99 17.56
C ASP A 91 -21.31 9.18 18.24
N GLU A 92 -22.54 9.71 18.22
CA GLU A 92 -23.71 9.02 18.75
C GLU A 92 -24.05 7.80 17.88
N TYR A 93 -24.10 7.98 16.56
CA TYR A 93 -24.38 6.88 15.62
C TYR A 93 -23.31 5.79 15.70
N LEU A 94 -22.03 6.16 15.75
CA LEU A 94 -20.92 5.22 15.85
C LEU A 94 -21.03 4.35 17.10
N LYS A 95 -21.32 4.97 18.26
CA LYS A 95 -21.52 4.25 19.52
C LYS A 95 -22.68 3.24 19.41
N LYS A 96 -23.76 3.62 18.72
CA LYS A 96 -24.94 2.77 18.52
C LYS A 96 -24.64 1.62 17.56
N ALA A 97 -23.99 1.87 16.44
CA ALA A 97 -23.57 0.85 15.49
C ALA A 97 -22.61 -0.17 16.12
N GLN A 98 -21.64 0.30 16.92
CA GLN A 98 -20.74 -0.58 17.68
C GLN A 98 -21.49 -1.44 18.70
N GLY A 99 -22.46 -0.87 19.42
CA GLY A 99 -23.31 -1.61 20.35
C GLY A 99 -24.14 -2.70 19.64
N ALA A 100 -24.72 -2.36 18.49
CA ALA A 100 -25.51 -3.29 17.68
C ALA A 100 -24.67 -4.49 17.22
N VAL A 101 -23.44 -4.23 16.72
CA VAL A 101 -22.50 -5.28 16.31
C VAL A 101 -21.99 -6.11 17.48
N ALA A 102 -21.86 -5.53 18.68
CA ALA A 102 -21.47 -6.27 19.87
C ALA A 102 -22.54 -7.29 20.29
N GLU A 103 -23.82 -6.93 20.19
CA GLU A 103 -24.94 -7.80 20.54
C GLU A 103 -25.24 -8.82 19.43
N TYR A 104 -25.33 -8.37 18.18
CA TYR A 104 -25.69 -9.17 17.01
C TYR A 104 -24.54 -9.27 16.01
N SER A 105 -23.40 -9.78 16.45
CA SER A 105 -22.17 -9.87 15.66
C SER A 105 -22.28 -10.60 14.31
N LYS A 106 -23.32 -11.41 14.09
CA LYS A 106 -23.57 -12.11 12.82
C LYS A 106 -24.59 -11.41 11.91
N ASN A 107 -25.25 -10.35 12.38
CA ASN A 107 -26.23 -9.62 11.57
C ASN A 107 -25.50 -8.77 10.52
N THR A 108 -25.81 -9.04 9.26
CA THR A 108 -25.25 -8.35 8.11
C THR A 108 -25.52 -6.85 8.09
N ASN A 109 -26.75 -6.41 8.40
CA ASN A 109 -27.13 -4.99 8.33
C ASN A 109 -26.33 -4.14 9.33
N MET A 110 -26.10 -4.64 10.53
CA MET A 110 -25.37 -3.95 11.59
C MET A 110 -23.88 -3.87 11.28
N GLN A 111 -23.31 -4.97 10.76
CA GLN A 111 -21.92 -4.97 10.28
C GLN A 111 -21.74 -3.98 9.12
N TYR A 112 -22.68 -3.98 8.16
CA TYR A 112 -22.68 -3.04 7.05
C TYR A 112 -22.78 -1.59 7.54
N ALA A 113 -23.73 -1.28 8.42
CA ALA A 113 -23.95 0.07 8.95
C ALA A 113 -22.69 0.61 9.64
N LEU A 114 -22.04 -0.19 10.49
CA LEU A 114 -20.80 0.20 11.16
C LEU A 114 -19.66 0.46 10.16
N ALA A 115 -19.44 -0.46 9.22
CA ALA A 115 -18.37 -0.33 8.24
C ALA A 115 -18.60 0.85 7.28
N ARG A 116 -19.84 1.03 6.82
CA ARG A 116 -20.22 2.13 5.92
C ARG A 116 -20.10 3.48 6.61
N LEU A 117 -20.43 3.55 7.90
CA LEU A 117 -20.23 4.75 8.71
C LEU A 117 -18.75 5.15 8.78
N TYR A 118 -17.86 4.20 9.06
CA TYR A 118 -16.41 4.45 9.01
C TYR A 118 -15.95 4.93 7.62
N ALA A 119 -16.35 4.23 6.56
CA ALA A 119 -16.00 4.60 5.19
C ALA A 119 -16.50 6.01 4.82
N SER A 120 -17.68 6.42 5.30
CA SER A 120 -18.24 7.75 5.05
C SER A 120 -17.40 8.91 5.61
N LYS A 121 -16.63 8.66 6.69
CA LYS A 121 -15.66 9.61 7.25
C LYS A 121 -14.26 9.46 6.67
N LYS A 122 -14.09 8.61 5.65
CA LYS A 122 -12.80 8.18 5.09
C LYS A 122 -11.91 7.46 6.12
N GLU A 123 -12.51 6.86 7.15
CA GLU A 123 -11.81 6.00 8.13
C GLU A 123 -11.69 4.58 7.57
N TYR A 124 -11.07 4.43 6.40
CA TYR A 124 -11.04 3.17 5.65
C TYR A 124 -10.32 2.04 6.38
N GLU A 125 -9.31 2.35 7.20
CA GLU A 125 -8.65 1.33 8.04
C GLU A 125 -9.62 0.73 9.08
N SER A 126 -10.42 1.59 9.74
CA SER A 126 -11.47 1.16 10.67
C SER A 126 -12.54 0.35 9.96
N ALA A 127 -13.00 0.81 8.79
CA ALA A 127 -13.96 0.11 7.96
C ALA A 127 -13.44 -1.28 7.55
N TYR A 128 -12.19 -1.36 7.09
CA TYR A 128 -11.55 -2.60 6.66
C TYR A 128 -11.47 -3.61 7.80
N LYS A 129 -11.00 -3.17 8.99
CA LYS A 129 -10.92 -4.01 10.19
C LYS A 129 -12.29 -4.53 10.61
N ALA A 130 -13.33 -3.70 10.55
CA ALA A 130 -14.69 -4.11 10.86
C ALA A 130 -15.22 -5.16 9.87
N LEU A 131 -15.07 -4.94 8.57
CA LEU A 131 -15.52 -5.87 7.52
C LEU A 131 -14.77 -7.19 7.57
N LYS A 132 -13.44 -7.15 7.69
CA LYS A 132 -12.61 -8.36 7.82
C LYS A 132 -13.02 -9.18 9.03
N LYS A 133 -13.23 -8.53 10.19
CA LYS A 133 -13.72 -9.21 11.40
C LYS A 133 -15.11 -9.84 11.19
N ALA A 134 -16.03 -9.17 10.48
CA ALA A 134 -17.34 -9.73 10.16
C ALA A 134 -17.21 -10.99 9.28
N MET A 135 -16.38 -10.93 8.24
CA MET A 135 -16.08 -12.05 7.35
C MET A 135 -15.39 -13.21 8.08
N ASP A 136 -14.42 -12.95 8.95
CA ASP A 136 -13.74 -13.98 9.75
C ASP A 136 -14.71 -14.67 10.72
N ASN A 137 -15.73 -13.95 11.21
CA ASN A 137 -16.81 -14.52 12.03
C ASN A 137 -17.89 -15.29 11.24
N GLY A 138 -17.69 -15.46 9.93
CA GLY A 138 -18.56 -16.26 9.07
C GLY A 138 -19.74 -15.48 8.47
N VAL A 139 -19.78 -14.16 8.56
CA VAL A 139 -20.79 -13.35 7.84
C VAL A 139 -20.48 -13.41 6.35
N ARG A 140 -21.48 -13.76 5.54
CA ARG A 140 -21.37 -13.89 4.08
C ARG A 140 -22.58 -13.20 3.47
N ASP A 141 -22.35 -12.09 2.79
CA ASP A 141 -23.38 -11.31 2.12
C ASP A 141 -22.74 -10.51 0.98
N GLU A 142 -23.48 -10.33 -0.11
CA GLU A 142 -23.00 -9.63 -1.31
C GLU A 142 -22.64 -8.18 -1.00
N LYS A 143 -23.50 -7.43 -0.28
CA LYS A 143 -23.25 -6.01 -0.02
C LYS A 143 -22.05 -5.77 0.92
N LEU A 144 -21.76 -6.73 1.81
CA LEU A 144 -20.56 -6.67 2.65
C LEU A 144 -19.31 -6.95 1.82
N THR A 145 -19.40 -7.89 0.90
CA THR A 145 -18.33 -8.20 -0.04
C THR A 145 -18.02 -6.98 -0.92
N ASP A 146 -19.06 -6.33 -1.46
CA ASP A 146 -18.91 -5.13 -2.28
C ASP A 146 -18.25 -3.99 -1.50
N LEU A 147 -18.76 -3.70 -0.29
CA LEU A 147 -18.18 -2.68 0.57
C LEU A 147 -16.75 -3.03 1.00
N TYR A 148 -16.46 -4.32 1.23
CA TYR A 148 -15.11 -4.79 1.54
C TYR A 148 -14.15 -4.51 0.38
N GLN A 149 -14.53 -4.77 -0.86
CA GLN A 149 -13.69 -4.46 -2.02
C GLN A 149 -13.51 -2.94 -2.20
N GLU A 150 -14.58 -2.16 -2.08
CA GLU A 150 -14.52 -0.69 -2.11
C GLU A 150 -13.52 -0.15 -1.08
N VAL A 151 -13.58 -0.64 0.16
CA VAL A 151 -12.71 -0.20 1.25
C VAL A 151 -11.29 -0.75 1.11
N LYS A 152 -11.11 -2.00 0.65
CA LYS A 152 -9.81 -2.66 0.51
C LYS A 152 -8.90 -1.91 -0.47
N TYR A 153 -9.48 -1.39 -1.56
CA TYR A 153 -8.77 -0.69 -2.61
C TYR A 153 -9.04 0.82 -2.61
N ALA A 154 -9.67 1.34 -1.56
CA ALA A 154 -9.75 2.77 -1.34
C ALA A 154 -8.33 3.35 -1.21
N TYR A 155 -8.11 4.47 -1.90
CA TYR A 155 -6.80 5.09 -1.98
C TYR A 155 -6.86 6.60 -1.74
N ASN A 156 -5.72 7.14 -1.32
CA ASN A 156 -5.43 8.57 -1.33
C ASN A 156 -4.47 8.87 -2.49
N LEU A 157 -4.67 10.00 -3.17
CA LEU A 157 -3.66 10.59 -4.03
C LEU A 157 -3.09 11.79 -3.32
N GLU A 158 -1.79 11.78 -3.08
CA GLU A 158 -1.10 12.90 -2.48
C GLU A 158 -1.17 14.14 -3.39
N TRP A 159 -1.21 15.31 -2.76
CA TRP A 159 -1.24 16.60 -3.48
C TRP A 159 0.13 16.94 -4.09
N SER A 160 1.20 16.46 -3.47
CA SER A 160 2.57 16.65 -3.96
C SER A 160 2.75 15.97 -5.31
N THR A 161 3.39 16.69 -6.22
CA THR A 161 3.72 16.20 -7.56
C THR A 161 5.23 16.20 -7.75
N TYR A 162 5.72 15.22 -8.50
CA TYR A 162 7.13 15.06 -8.83
C TYR A 162 7.30 15.08 -10.34
N SER A 163 8.30 15.80 -10.83
CA SER A 163 8.63 15.82 -12.25
C SER A 163 9.32 14.53 -12.68
N GLU A 164 10.13 13.96 -11.79
CA GLU A 164 10.91 12.74 -11.99
C GLU A 164 11.00 11.96 -10.68
N TYR A 165 11.26 10.67 -10.76
CA TYR A 165 11.61 9.83 -9.61
C TYR A 165 12.49 8.67 -10.05
N GLN A 166 13.22 8.11 -9.10
CA GLN A 166 13.85 6.80 -9.20
C GLN A 166 13.04 5.80 -8.38
N GLY A 167 12.96 4.57 -8.88
CA GLY A 167 12.19 3.49 -8.28
C GLY A 167 12.58 3.23 -6.82
N LEU A 168 11.72 2.49 -6.10
CA LEU A 168 11.96 2.15 -4.72
C LEU A 168 13.23 1.30 -4.59
N SER A 169 14.19 1.78 -3.81
CA SER A 169 15.40 1.03 -3.47
C SER A 169 15.67 1.17 -1.98
N GLU A 170 15.89 0.04 -1.29
CA GLU A 170 16.15 -0.04 0.16
C GLU A 170 15.19 0.81 1.02
N GLY A 171 13.91 0.83 0.63
CA GLY A 171 12.87 1.54 1.36
C GLY A 171 12.78 3.03 1.08
N TYR A 172 13.41 3.55 0.02
CA TYR A 172 13.32 4.96 -0.36
C TYR A 172 13.06 5.16 -1.85
N TYR A 173 12.28 6.18 -2.18
CA TYR A 173 12.21 6.79 -3.50
C TYR A 173 13.06 8.04 -3.51
N ALA A 174 13.89 8.24 -4.54
CA ALA A 174 14.42 9.56 -4.85
C ALA A 174 13.42 10.27 -5.76
N VAL A 175 12.96 11.45 -5.38
CA VAL A 175 11.93 12.21 -6.13
C VAL A 175 12.41 13.61 -6.42
N ASN A 176 12.10 14.13 -7.61
CA ASN A 176 12.41 15.51 -7.97
C ASN A 176 11.17 16.40 -7.84
N HIS A 177 11.27 17.40 -6.98
CA HIS A 177 10.25 18.42 -6.78
C HIS A 177 10.82 19.80 -7.17
N ASN A 178 10.36 20.34 -8.30
CA ASN A 178 10.78 21.66 -8.80
C ASN A 178 12.31 21.83 -8.97
N GLY A 179 13.01 20.77 -9.38
CA GLY A 179 14.46 20.79 -9.59
C GLY A 179 15.30 20.51 -8.35
N ILE A 180 14.66 20.24 -7.20
CA ILE A 180 15.33 19.78 -5.98
C ILE A 180 15.01 18.30 -5.79
N TRP A 181 16.03 17.50 -5.54
CA TRP A 181 15.87 16.09 -5.22
C TRP A 181 15.67 15.90 -3.72
N GLU A 182 14.70 15.06 -3.39
CA GLU A 182 14.32 14.68 -2.03
C GLU A 182 14.19 13.16 -1.97
N TYR A 183 14.15 12.60 -0.76
CA TYR A 183 13.80 11.19 -0.58
C TYR A 183 12.46 11.05 0.14
N LEU A 184 11.63 10.15 -0.37
CA LEU A 184 10.46 9.65 0.34
C LEU A 184 10.79 8.28 0.88
N ALA A 185 10.51 8.03 2.15
CA ALA A 185 10.50 6.66 2.65
C ALA A 185 9.39 5.85 1.96
N GLU A 186 9.48 4.53 2.02
CA GLU A 186 8.55 3.59 1.40
C GLU A 186 7.10 3.85 1.80
N ASP A 187 6.88 4.33 3.03
CA ASP A 187 5.56 4.67 3.57
C ASP A 187 5.00 6.03 3.11
N GLY A 188 5.77 6.76 2.30
CA GLY A 188 5.43 8.06 1.73
C GLY A 188 5.87 9.26 2.58
N THR A 189 6.52 9.03 3.73
CA THR A 189 7.02 10.13 4.56
C THR A 189 8.20 10.83 3.87
N ALA A 190 8.11 12.15 3.74
CA ALA A 190 9.23 12.94 3.25
C ALA A 190 10.35 12.92 4.29
N VAL A 191 11.56 12.67 3.83
CA VAL A 191 12.76 12.71 4.64
C VAL A 191 13.56 13.93 4.21
N GLU A 192 13.71 14.89 5.13
CA GLU A 192 14.48 16.10 4.86
C GLU A 192 15.96 15.75 4.74
N PHE A 193 16.43 15.72 3.50
CA PHE A 193 17.84 15.76 3.15
C PHE A 193 18.05 17.15 2.54
N GLY A 194 18.85 18.01 3.18
CA GLY A 194 18.97 19.42 2.77
C GLY A 194 19.26 19.60 1.27
N ASP A 195 18.86 20.73 0.66
CA ASP A 195 18.86 21.02 -0.78
C ASP A 195 19.85 20.19 -1.65
N VAL A 196 19.38 19.04 -2.13
CA VAL A 196 20.14 18.12 -2.98
C VAL A 196 19.86 18.42 -4.46
N LEU A 197 20.92 18.67 -5.23
CA LEU A 197 20.88 18.95 -6.67
C LEU A 197 20.75 17.66 -7.52
N ALA A 198 21.18 16.52 -6.99
CA ALA A 198 21.03 15.19 -7.59
C ALA A 198 21.07 14.10 -6.50
N ALA A 199 20.14 13.14 -6.57
CA ALA A 199 20.06 12.00 -5.66
C ALA A 199 20.09 10.70 -6.45
N GLY A 200 20.87 9.72 -5.97
CA GLY A 200 20.87 8.35 -6.51
C GLY A 200 19.97 7.41 -5.71
N SER A 201 19.79 6.19 -6.21
CA SER A 201 19.06 5.14 -5.50
C SER A 201 19.82 4.70 -4.23
N VAL A 202 19.10 4.19 -3.22
CA VAL A 202 19.69 3.76 -1.95
C VAL A 202 20.12 2.30 -2.04
N GLY A 203 21.41 2.02 -1.83
CA GLY A 203 21.97 0.67 -1.85
C GLY A 203 21.89 -0.09 -0.54
N THR A 204 22.17 -1.40 -0.57
CA THR A 204 21.91 -2.38 0.50
C THR A 204 22.53 -2.02 1.87
N ASP A 205 23.59 -1.20 1.88
CA ASP A 205 24.24 -0.69 3.09
C ASP A 205 23.72 0.71 3.50
N GLY A 206 22.58 1.14 2.94
CA GLY A 206 22.04 2.49 3.04
C GLY A 206 22.86 3.55 2.27
N VAL A 207 23.86 3.12 1.50
CA VAL A 207 24.77 4.00 0.76
C VAL A 207 24.07 4.55 -0.46
N ARG A 208 24.10 5.88 -0.62
CA ARG A 208 23.52 6.59 -1.76
C ARG A 208 24.37 7.78 -2.16
N MET A 209 24.24 8.17 -3.43
CA MET A 209 24.86 9.38 -3.93
C MET A 209 23.98 10.60 -3.65
N ILE A 210 24.59 11.66 -3.16
CA ILE A 210 23.99 12.99 -3.10
C ILE A 210 24.95 14.02 -3.69
N GLN A 211 24.38 15.00 -4.39
CA GLN A 211 25.10 16.22 -4.79
C GLN A 211 24.48 17.41 -4.07
N VAL A 212 25.23 18.06 -3.19
CA VAL A 212 24.76 19.24 -2.44
C VAL A 212 25.20 20.55 -3.11
N SER A 213 24.39 21.60 -2.98
CA SER A 213 24.80 22.94 -3.42
C SER A 213 25.94 23.47 -2.54
N VAL A 214 26.94 24.13 -3.12
CA VAL A 214 28.18 24.55 -2.43
C VAL A 214 27.97 25.75 -1.48
N TYR A 215 26.74 26.00 -1.02
CA TYR A 215 26.41 27.15 -0.16
C TYR A 215 26.40 26.84 1.34
N ASP A 216 27.02 25.74 1.79
CA ASP A 216 27.26 25.51 3.21
C ASP A 216 28.68 25.95 3.60
N SER A 217 28.81 27.23 3.96
CA SER A 217 30.05 27.78 4.52
C SER A 217 30.18 27.55 6.04
N SER A 218 29.42 26.64 6.65
CA SER A 218 29.42 26.48 8.11
C SER A 218 30.42 25.44 8.67
N GLU A 219 31.01 24.56 7.85
CA GLU A 219 31.98 23.56 8.33
C GLU A 219 33.46 24.02 8.34
N THR A 220 33.76 25.30 8.09
CA THR A 220 35.15 25.82 8.17
C THR A 220 35.48 26.56 9.47
N SER A 221 34.69 26.40 10.54
CA SER A 221 35.07 26.90 11.87
C SER A 221 35.84 25.86 12.68
N GLY A 222 37.07 25.53 12.27
CA GLY A 222 37.89 24.54 13.00
C GLY A 222 39.41 24.61 12.82
N ILE A 223 39.95 25.50 11.99
CA ILE A 223 41.40 25.62 11.80
C ILE A 223 41.84 27.06 12.03
N THR A 224 42.16 27.38 13.28
CA THR A 224 43.04 28.50 13.62
C THR A 224 44.40 27.92 13.99
N ASP A 225 45.34 27.87 13.05
CA ASP A 225 46.64 28.52 13.26
C ASP A 225 47.39 28.62 11.92
N GLY A 226 48.13 29.71 11.78
CA GLY A 226 48.67 30.18 10.51
C GLY A 226 49.70 29.25 9.88
N GLN A 227 49.43 28.83 8.65
CA GLN A 227 50.40 28.69 7.57
C GLN A 227 49.65 28.84 6.25
N GLU A 228 49.73 30.03 5.65
CA GLU A 228 49.35 30.23 4.25
C GLU A 228 50.24 29.34 3.38
N THR A 229 49.70 28.19 2.98
CA THR A 229 50.21 27.43 1.84
C THR A 229 49.41 27.87 0.63
N GLN A 230 50.13 28.32 -0.39
CA GLN A 230 49.60 28.90 -1.63
C GLN A 230 48.96 27.86 -2.57
N ASP A 231 48.56 26.70 -2.05
CA ASP A 231 47.98 25.56 -2.78
C ASP A 231 46.56 25.19 -2.28
N ALA A 232 46.03 25.85 -1.24
CA ALA A 232 44.70 25.55 -0.69
C ALA A 232 43.54 26.23 -1.45
N SER A 233 43.81 27.07 -2.46
CA SER A 233 42.78 27.80 -3.21
C SER A 233 42.24 27.05 -4.44
N GLU A 234 42.75 25.87 -4.77
CA GLU A 234 42.27 25.09 -5.94
C GLU A 234 41.30 23.95 -5.59
N SER A 235 41.16 23.55 -4.32
CA SER A 235 40.22 22.48 -3.91
C SER A 235 38.90 22.97 -3.29
N MET A 236 38.80 24.25 -2.90
CA MET A 236 37.59 24.82 -2.29
C MET A 236 36.67 25.43 -3.35
N GLY A 237 35.85 24.60 -4.01
CA GLY A 237 34.76 25.12 -4.84
C GLY A 237 34.23 24.24 -5.97
N ARG A 238 34.60 22.95 -6.05
CA ARG A 238 33.98 22.04 -7.02
C ARG A 238 32.79 21.33 -6.37
N PRO A 239 31.63 21.22 -7.04
CA PRO A 239 30.56 20.35 -6.57
C PRO A 239 31.12 18.93 -6.51
N GLN A 240 31.05 18.31 -5.34
CA GLN A 240 31.45 16.91 -5.14
C GLN A 240 30.20 16.06 -5.06
N ALA A 241 30.16 14.96 -5.79
CA ALA A 241 29.20 13.90 -5.56
C ALA A 241 29.67 13.10 -4.34
N ARG A 242 28.88 13.12 -3.27
CA ARG A 242 29.18 12.46 -2.00
C ARG A 242 28.44 11.13 -1.94
N LEU A 243 29.11 10.11 -1.42
CA LEU A 243 28.50 8.86 -1.04
C LEU A 243 28.25 8.91 0.47
N VAL A 244 26.99 8.80 0.88
CA VAL A 244 26.58 8.85 2.30
C VAL A 244 25.78 7.61 2.66
N ASN A 245 25.90 7.14 3.90
CA ASN A 245 25.08 6.02 4.39
C ASN A 245 23.71 6.51 4.92
N GLY A 246 22.90 5.60 5.46
CA GLY A 246 21.57 5.91 6.01
C GLY A 246 21.57 7.00 7.10
N ASP A 247 22.64 7.09 7.89
CA ASP A 247 22.84 8.09 8.95
C ASP A 247 23.45 9.42 8.42
N GLU A 248 23.49 9.61 7.10
CA GLU A 248 24.11 10.75 6.41
C GLU A 248 25.63 10.90 6.66
N VAL A 249 26.28 9.85 7.16
CA VAL A 249 27.72 9.85 7.36
C VAL A 249 28.40 9.65 6.02
N LEU A 250 29.33 10.57 5.69
CA LEU A 250 30.17 10.49 4.49
C LEU A 250 30.97 9.18 4.47
N GLN A 251 30.75 8.38 3.43
CA GLN A 251 31.48 7.15 3.14
C GLN A 251 32.57 7.38 2.09
N GLY A 252 32.34 8.32 1.19
CA GLY A 252 33.18 8.52 0.02
C GLY A 252 32.78 9.74 -0.80
N PHE A 253 33.58 10.06 -1.82
CA PHE A 253 33.25 11.10 -2.78
C PHE A 253 33.87 10.79 -4.14
N PHE A 254 33.26 11.34 -5.19
CA PHE A 254 33.88 11.44 -6.50
C PHE A 254 34.50 12.84 -6.67
N ASP A 255 35.68 12.91 -7.28
CA ASP A 255 36.34 14.16 -7.64
C ASP A 255 35.77 14.79 -8.94
N PHE A 256 34.79 14.12 -9.54
CA PHE A 256 33.96 14.56 -10.65
C PHE A 256 32.46 14.47 -10.31
N ILE A 257 31.63 15.07 -11.17
CA ILE A 257 30.17 14.93 -11.09
C ILE A 257 29.78 13.82 -12.08
N PRO A 258 29.29 12.66 -11.61
CA PRO A 258 28.85 11.59 -12.48
C PRO A 258 27.59 11.98 -13.26
N GLN A 259 27.42 11.42 -14.45
CA GLN A 259 26.17 11.57 -15.23
C GLN A 259 25.04 10.74 -14.62
N ASP A 260 25.38 9.55 -14.13
CA ASP A 260 24.48 8.64 -13.45
C ASP A 260 25.27 7.79 -12.43
N VAL A 261 24.59 7.32 -11.39
CA VAL A 261 25.15 6.50 -10.32
C VAL A 261 24.13 5.44 -9.94
N GLY A 262 24.47 4.18 -10.15
CA GLY A 262 23.63 3.07 -9.71
C GLY A 262 23.83 2.73 -8.24
N ILE A 263 23.44 1.51 -7.87
CA ILE A 263 23.42 1.08 -6.47
C ILE A 263 24.78 0.50 -6.05
N TYR A 264 25.29 0.95 -4.91
CA TYR A 264 26.47 0.36 -4.27
C TYR A 264 26.12 -1.02 -3.68
N ALA A 265 26.83 -2.05 -4.13
CA ALA A 265 26.71 -3.43 -3.67
C ALA A 265 28.02 -4.18 -3.91
N ASP A 266 28.32 -5.20 -3.10
CA ASP A 266 29.52 -6.02 -3.20
C ASP A 266 30.85 -5.22 -3.29
N GLY A 267 30.90 -4.05 -2.64
CA GLY A 267 32.08 -3.20 -2.61
C GLY A 267 32.27 -2.31 -3.85
N LEU A 268 31.33 -2.34 -4.80
CA LEU A 268 31.41 -1.63 -6.07
C LEU A 268 30.16 -0.81 -6.33
N ILE A 269 30.32 0.30 -7.06
CA ILE A 269 29.22 1.13 -7.53
C ILE A 269 29.38 1.39 -9.04
N PRO A 270 28.36 1.10 -9.87
CA PRO A 270 28.38 1.47 -11.28
C PRO A 270 28.16 2.98 -11.40
N VAL A 271 29.05 3.64 -12.13
CA VAL A 271 29.04 5.09 -12.34
C VAL A 271 29.16 5.37 -13.82
N GLN A 272 28.30 6.25 -14.34
CA GLN A 272 28.36 6.72 -15.72
C GLN A 272 29.18 8.00 -15.81
N GLN A 273 30.17 7.98 -16.70
CA GLN A 273 31.00 9.12 -17.05
C GLN A 273 31.35 9.05 -18.54
N GLU A 274 31.23 10.18 -19.24
CA GLU A 274 31.49 10.26 -20.69
C GLU A 274 30.68 9.22 -21.48
N ASP A 275 29.41 9.06 -21.12
CA ASP A 275 28.44 8.14 -21.71
C ASP A 275 28.84 6.65 -21.60
N ARG A 276 29.78 6.32 -20.70
CA ARG A 276 30.21 4.95 -20.42
C ARG A 276 30.16 4.64 -18.93
N TYR A 277 29.73 3.43 -18.61
CA TYR A 277 29.72 2.91 -17.26
C TYR A 277 31.06 2.27 -16.89
N ALA A 278 31.44 2.46 -15.63
CA ALA A 278 32.53 1.75 -14.98
C ALA A 278 32.21 1.52 -13.51
N TYR A 279 32.88 0.55 -12.90
CA TYR A 279 32.73 0.24 -11.48
C TYR A 279 33.83 0.92 -10.67
N TYR A 280 33.40 1.60 -9.62
CA TYR A 280 34.24 2.33 -8.68
C TYR A 280 34.07 1.74 -7.29
N ASP A 281 35.04 1.95 -6.42
CA ASP A 281 34.88 1.70 -4.98
C ASP A 281 34.38 2.95 -4.24
N LEU A 282 34.20 2.85 -2.92
CA LEU A 282 33.79 4.00 -2.09
C LEU A 282 34.85 5.11 -2.02
N MET A 283 36.10 4.85 -2.36
CA MET A 283 37.14 5.89 -2.42
C MET A 283 37.03 6.74 -3.68
N GLY A 284 36.14 6.39 -4.60
CA GLY A 284 36.01 7.04 -5.90
C GLY A 284 37.06 6.56 -6.91
N ASP A 285 37.75 5.45 -6.62
CA ASP A 285 38.76 4.88 -7.50
C ASP A 285 38.12 3.91 -8.50
N LYS A 286 38.35 4.15 -9.79
CA LYS A 286 37.89 3.25 -10.87
C LYS A 286 38.61 1.91 -10.78
N GLN A 287 37.85 0.83 -10.63
CA GLN A 287 38.38 -0.53 -10.58
C GLN A 287 38.51 -1.13 -11.99
N PHE A 288 37.43 -1.06 -12.78
CA PHE A 288 37.36 -1.54 -14.16
C PHE A 288 36.10 -0.97 -14.85
N GLY A 289 35.96 -1.18 -16.16
CA GLY A 289 34.76 -0.76 -16.89
C GLY A 289 35.05 -0.42 -18.34
N ASP A 290 34.25 0.52 -18.87
CA ASP A 290 34.05 0.82 -20.30
C ASP A 290 32.86 0.05 -20.88
N TYR A 291 31.69 0.20 -20.25
CA TYR A 291 30.43 -0.43 -20.66
C TYR A 291 29.45 0.63 -21.20
N LEU A 292 28.51 0.22 -22.04
CA LEU A 292 27.39 1.05 -22.47
C LEU A 292 26.34 1.16 -21.36
N GLN A 293 26.09 0.05 -20.67
CA GLN A 293 25.19 -0.05 -19.51
C GLN A 293 25.80 -0.99 -18.47
N ALA A 294 25.49 -0.77 -17.20
CA ALA A 294 25.97 -1.60 -16.10
C ALA A 294 24.90 -1.69 -15.01
N GLY A 295 24.59 -2.92 -14.60
CA GLY A 295 23.71 -3.22 -13.49
C GLY A 295 24.45 -3.27 -12.16
N THR A 296 23.67 -3.51 -11.11
CA THR A 296 24.16 -3.66 -9.74
C THR A 296 24.64 -5.08 -9.48
N PHE A 297 25.72 -5.20 -8.72
CA PHE A 297 26.22 -6.49 -8.28
C PHE A 297 25.25 -7.15 -7.29
N VAL A 298 25.00 -8.43 -7.50
CA VAL A 298 24.26 -9.30 -6.57
C VAL A 298 24.96 -10.65 -6.53
N ASP A 299 25.29 -11.10 -5.33
CA ASP A 299 26.08 -12.32 -5.07
C ASP A 299 27.38 -12.38 -5.90
N GLY A 300 28.04 -11.23 -6.08
CA GLY A 300 29.30 -11.09 -6.80
C GLY A 300 29.21 -11.11 -8.31
N ILE A 301 28.01 -11.04 -8.90
CA ILE A 301 27.78 -10.99 -10.35
C ILE A 301 26.96 -9.75 -10.73
N ALA A 302 27.31 -9.10 -11.83
CA ALA A 302 26.52 -8.03 -12.44
C ALA A 302 26.33 -8.25 -13.94
N ALA A 303 25.23 -7.75 -14.49
CA ALA A 303 25.03 -7.65 -15.92
C ALA A 303 25.60 -6.33 -16.46
N VAL A 304 26.30 -6.41 -17.59
CA VAL A 304 26.87 -5.25 -18.29
C VAL A 304 26.62 -5.39 -19.79
N GLN A 305 26.61 -4.26 -20.49
CA GLN A 305 26.46 -4.20 -21.94
C GLN A 305 27.70 -3.58 -22.58
N ASP A 306 28.19 -4.18 -23.66
CA ASP A 306 29.13 -3.54 -24.58
C ASP A 306 28.56 -3.51 -26.01
N GLU A 307 29.38 -3.09 -26.98
CA GLU A 307 29.00 -3.01 -28.40
C GLU A 307 28.54 -4.35 -29.02
N THR A 308 28.82 -5.47 -28.36
CA THR A 308 28.48 -6.84 -28.81
C THR A 308 27.22 -7.39 -28.16
N GLY A 309 26.70 -6.74 -27.12
CA GLY A 309 25.52 -7.14 -26.38
C GLY A 309 25.74 -7.23 -24.87
N TRP A 310 24.76 -7.78 -24.18
CA TRP A 310 24.75 -7.95 -22.73
C TRP A 310 25.41 -9.24 -22.28
N TYR A 311 26.05 -9.21 -21.11
CA TYR A 311 26.67 -10.38 -20.47
C TYR A 311 26.90 -10.17 -18.98
N LEU A 312 27.28 -11.25 -18.31
CA LEU A 312 27.55 -11.27 -16.88
C LEU A 312 29.05 -11.19 -16.58
N ILE A 313 29.41 -10.38 -15.59
CA ILE A 313 30.78 -10.24 -15.08
C ILE A 313 30.86 -10.54 -13.58
N GLY A 314 32.02 -11.02 -13.13
CA GLY A 314 32.34 -11.10 -11.71
C GLY A 314 32.88 -9.77 -11.16
N THR A 315 33.06 -9.68 -9.84
CA THR A 315 33.65 -8.51 -9.16
C THR A 315 35.10 -8.20 -9.56
N ASP A 316 35.76 -9.07 -10.31
CA ASP A 316 37.07 -8.83 -10.91
C ASP A 316 36.99 -8.25 -12.33
N GLY A 317 35.79 -7.94 -12.81
CA GLY A 317 35.49 -7.38 -14.12
C GLY A 317 35.58 -8.38 -15.27
N LYS A 318 35.84 -9.67 -14.99
CA LYS A 318 35.93 -10.69 -16.04
C LYS A 318 34.56 -11.31 -16.34
N PRO A 319 34.30 -11.69 -17.60
CA PRO A 319 33.09 -12.44 -17.93
C PRO A 319 32.95 -13.71 -17.09
N VAL A 320 31.76 -13.95 -16.54
CA VAL A 320 31.42 -15.20 -15.81
C VAL A 320 31.26 -16.34 -16.80
N THR A 321 30.68 -16.05 -17.96
CA THR A 321 30.49 -16.98 -19.08
C THR A 321 30.76 -16.27 -20.41
N ASP A 322 30.93 -17.04 -21.49
CA ASP A 322 31.02 -16.52 -22.85
C ASP A 322 29.65 -16.17 -23.45
N THR A 323 28.56 -16.45 -22.74
CA THR A 323 27.19 -16.21 -23.22
C THR A 323 26.93 -14.71 -23.39
N ARG A 324 26.22 -14.38 -24.46
CA ARG A 324 25.82 -13.02 -24.82
C ARG A 324 24.31 -12.99 -25.05
N TYR A 325 23.70 -11.88 -24.64
CA TYR A 325 22.28 -11.63 -24.75
C TYR A 325 22.06 -10.36 -25.58
N GLU A 326 20.96 -10.31 -26.31
CA GLU A 326 20.54 -9.07 -26.99
C GLU A 326 20.17 -8.01 -25.95
N GLU A 327 19.54 -8.44 -24.85
CA GLU A 327 19.15 -7.63 -23.71
C GLU A 327 19.13 -8.49 -22.45
N ILE A 328 19.50 -7.92 -21.30
CA ILE A 328 19.18 -8.47 -19.99
C ILE A 328 18.25 -7.47 -19.32
N VAL A 329 17.07 -7.92 -18.90
CA VAL A 329 16.10 -7.06 -18.21
C VAL A 329 16.58 -6.89 -16.77
N LEU A 330 16.94 -5.67 -16.40
CA LEU A 330 17.33 -5.34 -15.04
C LEU A 330 16.09 -5.10 -14.18
N ASN A 331 16.12 -5.60 -12.95
CA ASN A 331 15.10 -5.33 -11.93
C ASN A 331 15.14 -3.85 -11.50
N PRO A 332 14.14 -3.35 -10.76
CA PRO A 332 14.13 -1.95 -10.29
C PRO A 332 15.35 -1.55 -9.43
N ASP A 333 16.01 -2.51 -8.78
CA ASP A 333 17.27 -2.33 -8.05
C ASP A 333 18.52 -2.55 -8.93
N TYR A 334 18.33 -2.54 -10.26
CA TYR A 334 19.35 -2.74 -11.29
C TYR A 334 20.07 -4.09 -11.25
N THR A 335 19.59 -5.05 -10.45
CA THR A 335 20.11 -6.42 -10.46
C THR A 335 19.61 -7.17 -11.68
N TYR A 336 20.39 -8.15 -12.16
CA TYR A 336 20.03 -8.95 -13.33
C TYR A 336 19.18 -10.18 -12.99
N ILE A 337 19.12 -10.53 -11.70
CA ILE A 337 18.54 -11.77 -11.20
C ILE A 337 17.77 -11.48 -9.93
N LYS A 338 16.64 -12.15 -9.76
CA LYS A 338 15.86 -12.12 -8.52
C LYS A 338 15.33 -13.52 -8.26
N ASN A 339 15.38 -14.01 -7.02
CA ASN A 339 14.99 -15.38 -6.65
C ASN A 339 15.50 -16.50 -7.60
N GLY A 340 16.70 -16.33 -8.17
CA GLY A 340 17.28 -17.28 -9.13
C GLY A 340 16.78 -17.17 -10.58
N ILE A 341 15.83 -16.26 -10.84
CA ILE A 341 15.26 -16.00 -12.16
C ILE A 341 15.94 -14.81 -12.81
N MET A 342 16.43 -15.01 -14.03
CA MET A 342 16.97 -13.98 -14.91
C MET A 342 16.07 -13.85 -16.14
N LEU A 343 15.83 -12.62 -16.56
CA LEU A 343 15.03 -12.32 -17.75
C LEU A 343 15.95 -11.74 -18.82
N ALA A 344 16.00 -12.36 -20.00
CA ALA A 344 16.91 -11.92 -21.05
C ALA A 344 16.39 -12.23 -22.45
N LYS A 345 16.79 -11.39 -23.41
CA LYS A 345 16.41 -11.50 -24.81
C LYS A 345 17.47 -12.25 -25.62
N GLN A 346 17.03 -13.27 -26.34
CA GLN A 346 17.81 -14.03 -27.29
C GLN A 346 16.94 -14.50 -28.45
N ASP A 347 17.53 -14.57 -29.64
CA ASP A 347 16.85 -14.98 -30.87
C ASP A 347 15.59 -14.12 -31.16
N GLY A 348 15.67 -12.84 -30.80
CA GLY A 348 14.60 -11.86 -30.95
C GLY A 348 13.43 -11.95 -29.95
N ASN A 349 13.44 -12.91 -29.02
CA ASN A 349 12.39 -13.08 -27.99
C ASN A 349 12.97 -12.98 -26.58
N TYR A 350 12.14 -12.59 -25.61
CA TYR A 350 12.50 -12.60 -24.19
C TYR A 350 12.24 -13.98 -23.60
N HIS A 351 13.12 -14.37 -22.68
CA HIS A 351 13.08 -15.68 -22.05
C HIS A 351 13.20 -15.55 -20.54
N ILE A 352 12.56 -16.48 -19.83
CA ILE A 352 12.70 -16.66 -18.38
C ILE A 352 13.72 -17.77 -18.15
N TYR A 353 14.80 -17.47 -17.44
CA TYR A 353 15.85 -18.43 -17.09
C TYR A 353 15.84 -18.76 -15.60
N ASN A 354 15.91 -20.04 -15.28
CA ASN A 354 16.23 -20.52 -13.93
C ASN A 354 17.58 -21.25 -13.98
N GLY A 355 18.66 -20.54 -13.66
CA GLY A 355 20.01 -21.01 -13.96
C GLY A 355 20.24 -21.14 -15.47
N GLU A 356 20.57 -22.34 -15.94
CA GLU A 356 20.77 -22.63 -17.38
C GLU A 356 19.47 -23.10 -18.08
N GLU A 357 18.39 -23.34 -17.34
CA GLU A 357 17.13 -23.81 -17.89
C GLU A 357 16.29 -22.63 -18.42
N GLU A 358 15.92 -22.70 -19.71
CA GLU A 358 14.93 -21.81 -20.33
C GLU A 358 13.53 -22.33 -20.02
N ILE A 359 12.71 -21.51 -19.37
CA ILE A 359 11.38 -21.87 -18.89
C ILE A 359 10.29 -21.52 -19.91
N GLY A 360 10.44 -20.40 -20.62
CA GLY A 360 9.47 -19.96 -21.62
C GLY A 360 9.97 -18.76 -22.41
N SER A 361 9.34 -18.55 -23.57
CA SER A 361 9.73 -17.55 -24.56
C SER A 361 8.55 -16.66 -24.95
N TYR A 362 8.79 -15.34 -25.01
CA TYR A 362 7.76 -14.31 -25.15
C TYR A 362 8.22 -13.17 -26.07
N SER A 363 7.26 -12.50 -26.72
CA SER A 363 7.59 -11.36 -27.61
C SER A 363 8.01 -10.10 -26.85
N ASP A 364 7.54 -9.96 -25.60
CA ASP A 364 7.96 -8.93 -24.65
C ASP A 364 7.79 -9.45 -23.21
N ILE A 365 8.50 -8.86 -22.25
CA ILE A 365 8.42 -9.23 -20.83
C ILE A 365 8.68 -8.00 -19.95
N ASP A 366 8.01 -7.94 -18.81
CA ASP A 366 8.30 -6.96 -17.78
C ASP A 366 9.25 -7.53 -16.70
N VAL A 367 9.76 -6.67 -15.83
CA VAL A 367 10.67 -7.06 -14.73
C VAL A 367 10.06 -8.09 -13.78
N MET A 368 10.89 -8.79 -13.02
CA MET A 368 10.41 -9.64 -11.93
C MET A 368 10.38 -8.88 -10.60
N THR A 369 9.31 -9.09 -9.84
CA THR A 369 9.07 -8.49 -8.52
C THR A 369 9.08 -9.59 -7.43
N GLU A 370 8.74 -9.23 -6.19
CA GLU A 370 8.62 -10.19 -5.08
C GLU A 370 7.44 -11.17 -5.22
N ASP A 371 6.44 -10.87 -6.06
CA ASP A 371 5.24 -11.71 -6.18
C ASP A 371 5.44 -12.91 -7.12
N GLU A 372 6.54 -12.97 -7.87
CA GLU A 372 6.88 -14.07 -8.79
C GLU A 372 5.82 -14.34 -9.88
N ILE A 373 4.99 -13.34 -10.20
CA ILE A 373 4.03 -13.37 -11.30
C ILE A 373 4.41 -12.26 -12.28
N ILE A 374 4.96 -12.68 -13.43
CA ILE A 374 5.62 -11.82 -14.40
C ILE A 374 4.64 -11.48 -15.53
N ALA A 375 4.56 -10.20 -15.89
CA ALA A 375 3.81 -9.76 -17.05
C ALA A 375 4.58 -10.11 -18.34
N VAL A 376 3.92 -10.80 -19.26
CA VAL A 376 4.50 -11.26 -20.53
C VAL A 376 3.60 -10.90 -21.69
N CYS A 377 4.20 -10.58 -22.84
CA CYS A 377 3.47 -10.27 -24.06
C CYS A 377 3.63 -11.39 -25.08
N ASN A 378 2.49 -11.88 -25.58
CA ASN A 378 2.42 -12.77 -26.73
C ASN A 378 1.43 -12.21 -27.75
N ASP A 379 1.83 -12.17 -29.02
CA ASP A 379 1.00 -11.69 -30.13
C ASP A 379 0.41 -10.28 -29.91
N GLY A 380 1.15 -9.40 -29.24
CA GLY A 380 0.76 -8.01 -28.99
C GLY A 380 -0.31 -7.82 -27.91
N LYS A 381 -0.49 -8.81 -27.03
CA LYS A 381 -1.30 -8.72 -25.82
C LYS A 381 -0.52 -9.19 -24.61
N TRP A 382 -0.76 -8.50 -23.50
CA TRP A 382 -0.12 -8.80 -22.22
C TRP A 382 -1.01 -9.68 -21.35
N GLY A 383 -0.40 -10.68 -20.73
CA GLY A 383 -0.94 -11.56 -19.71
C GLY A 383 0.12 -11.82 -18.64
N PHE A 384 -0.08 -12.86 -17.83
CA PHE A 384 0.76 -13.11 -16.67
C PHE A 384 1.09 -14.58 -16.53
N VAL A 385 2.35 -14.87 -16.18
CA VAL A 385 2.85 -16.22 -15.93
C VAL A 385 3.58 -16.29 -14.60
N ASP A 386 3.62 -17.47 -13.99
CA ASP A 386 4.49 -17.73 -12.85
C ASP A 386 5.95 -17.98 -13.30
N THR A 387 6.86 -18.15 -12.35
CA THR A 387 8.28 -18.44 -12.60
C THR A 387 8.56 -19.81 -13.23
N GLN A 388 7.52 -20.65 -13.37
CA GLN A 388 7.56 -21.93 -14.08
C GLN A 388 6.93 -21.82 -15.48
N GLY A 389 6.55 -20.61 -15.92
CA GLY A 389 5.94 -20.36 -17.20
C GLY A 389 4.47 -20.80 -17.30
N ASN A 390 3.83 -21.14 -16.18
CA ASN A 390 2.41 -21.46 -16.18
C ASN A 390 1.60 -20.15 -16.28
N GLU A 391 0.58 -20.15 -17.14
CA GLU A 391 -0.35 -19.04 -17.25
C GLU A 391 -1.14 -18.85 -15.95
N VAL A 392 -1.04 -17.64 -15.38
CA VAL A 392 -1.80 -17.19 -14.21
C VAL A 392 -3.03 -16.42 -14.68
N ILE A 393 -2.85 -15.47 -15.60
CA ILE A 393 -3.92 -14.71 -16.24
C ILE A 393 -3.65 -14.65 -17.74
N ALA A 394 -4.63 -15.07 -18.54
CA ALA A 394 -4.51 -15.13 -19.99
C ALA A 394 -4.27 -13.75 -20.61
N PRO A 395 -3.49 -13.65 -21.72
CA PRO A 395 -3.23 -12.37 -22.37
C PRO A 395 -4.50 -11.67 -22.91
N GLU A 396 -4.83 -10.52 -22.33
CA GLU A 396 -5.98 -9.70 -22.72
C GLU A 396 -5.72 -8.18 -22.72
N TYR A 397 -4.64 -7.74 -22.06
CA TYR A 397 -4.33 -6.33 -21.85
C TYR A 397 -3.50 -5.75 -22.99
N LYS A 398 -3.54 -4.42 -23.13
CA LYS A 398 -2.71 -3.72 -24.12
C LYS A 398 -1.26 -3.59 -23.69
N GLU A 399 -1.07 -3.28 -22.41
CA GLU A 399 0.21 -3.27 -21.70
C GLU A 399 -0.08 -3.72 -20.27
N ALA A 400 0.92 -4.29 -19.60
CA ALA A 400 0.82 -4.69 -18.21
C ALA A 400 2.19 -4.55 -17.54
N LYS A 401 2.16 -4.34 -16.22
CA LYS A 401 3.31 -4.45 -15.34
C LYS A 401 3.15 -5.68 -14.45
N SER A 402 4.24 -6.36 -14.13
CA SER A 402 4.28 -7.52 -13.24
C SER A 402 3.62 -7.23 -11.90
N PHE A 403 3.05 -8.28 -11.29
CA PHE A 403 2.39 -8.13 -9.98
C PHE A 403 3.37 -7.66 -8.93
N SER A 404 2.95 -6.80 -8.01
CA SER A 404 3.71 -6.46 -6.82
C SER A 404 2.76 -6.20 -5.67
N ASN A 405 2.99 -6.85 -4.53
CA ASN A 405 2.13 -6.78 -3.36
C ASN A 405 0.65 -7.16 -3.62
N GLY A 406 0.43 -8.11 -4.54
CA GLY A 406 -0.86 -8.66 -4.91
C GLY A 406 -1.65 -7.83 -5.91
N LEU A 407 -1.01 -6.83 -6.54
CA LEU A 407 -1.62 -5.95 -7.54
C LEU A 407 -0.74 -5.81 -8.78
N ALA A 408 -1.33 -5.75 -9.96
CA ALA A 408 -0.64 -5.44 -11.20
C ALA A 408 -1.26 -4.23 -11.88
N ALA A 409 -0.42 -3.33 -12.40
CA ALA A 409 -0.91 -2.24 -13.24
C ALA A 409 -1.17 -2.78 -14.65
N VAL A 410 -2.34 -2.48 -15.21
CA VAL A 410 -2.72 -2.88 -16.57
C VAL A 410 -3.26 -1.71 -17.35
N SER A 411 -3.01 -1.71 -18.66
CA SER A 411 -3.44 -0.66 -19.58
C SER A 411 -4.49 -1.18 -20.56
N ASN A 412 -5.50 -0.35 -20.80
CA ASN A 412 -6.46 -0.55 -21.88
C ASN A 412 -6.05 0.15 -23.20
N GLY A 413 -4.83 0.67 -23.27
CA GLY A 413 -4.25 1.39 -24.41
C GLY A 413 -4.41 2.92 -24.35
N ASN A 414 -5.13 3.45 -23.36
CA ASN A 414 -5.21 4.89 -23.11
C ASN A 414 -4.85 5.25 -21.67
N LYS A 415 -5.23 4.40 -20.73
CA LYS A 415 -5.08 4.64 -19.29
C LYS A 415 -4.71 3.36 -18.57
N TRP A 416 -4.05 3.54 -17.43
CA TRP A 416 -3.69 2.51 -16.48
C TRP A 416 -4.72 2.41 -15.36
N GLY A 417 -5.01 1.18 -14.98
CA GLY A 417 -5.75 0.78 -13.78
C GLY A 417 -4.99 -0.35 -13.08
N PHE A 418 -5.57 -0.93 -12.04
CA PHE A 418 -4.94 -2.03 -11.30
C PHE A 418 -5.88 -3.21 -11.16
N ILE A 419 -5.31 -4.41 -11.34
CA ILE A 419 -5.99 -5.68 -11.11
C ILE A 419 -5.44 -6.39 -9.88
N ASP A 420 -6.27 -7.23 -9.26
CA ASP A 420 -5.80 -8.21 -8.27
C ASP A 420 -5.37 -9.53 -8.90
N THR A 421 -4.86 -10.45 -8.08
CA THR A 421 -4.32 -11.75 -8.54
C THR A 421 -5.37 -12.67 -9.15
N ASP A 422 -6.65 -12.39 -8.95
CA ASP A 422 -7.76 -13.11 -9.58
C ASP A 422 -8.13 -12.49 -10.95
N GLY A 423 -7.44 -11.41 -11.36
CA GLY A 423 -7.68 -10.68 -12.61
C GLY A 423 -8.83 -9.67 -12.52
N ASN A 424 -9.34 -9.37 -11.33
CA ASN A 424 -10.42 -8.38 -11.19
C ASN A 424 -9.84 -6.97 -11.28
N LEU A 425 -10.46 -6.09 -12.07
CA LEU A 425 -10.14 -4.66 -12.04
C LEU A 425 -10.61 -4.06 -10.72
N VAL A 426 -9.65 -3.63 -9.90
CA VAL A 426 -9.88 -3.15 -8.53
C VAL A 426 -9.62 -1.66 -8.37
N ILE A 427 -8.85 -1.08 -9.29
CA ILE A 427 -8.74 0.37 -9.46
C ILE A 427 -8.96 0.68 -10.93
N GLU A 428 -9.93 1.55 -11.20
CA GLU A 428 -10.38 1.89 -12.55
C GLU A 428 -9.27 2.51 -13.42
N TYR A 429 -9.41 2.35 -14.74
CA TYR A 429 -8.53 2.92 -15.76
C TYR A 429 -8.58 4.46 -15.77
N THR A 430 -7.82 5.09 -14.89
CA THR A 430 -7.92 6.52 -14.60
C THR A 430 -6.60 7.26 -14.81
N PHE A 431 -5.46 6.57 -14.65
CA PHE A 431 -4.11 7.14 -14.71
C PHE A 431 -3.53 7.13 -16.13
N LEU A 432 -2.66 8.08 -16.43
CA LEU A 432 -1.86 8.13 -17.67
C LEU A 432 -0.66 7.18 -17.61
N ASN A 433 -0.09 6.99 -16.42
CA ASN A 433 0.98 6.04 -16.15
C ASN A 433 0.88 5.53 -14.70
N ALA A 434 1.46 4.36 -14.44
CA ALA A 434 1.44 3.71 -13.13
C ALA A 434 2.72 2.92 -12.90
N ASP A 435 3.18 2.87 -11.66
CA ASP A 435 4.31 2.05 -11.23
C ASP A 435 3.89 0.89 -10.32
N TYR A 436 4.86 0.14 -9.78
CA TYR A 436 4.59 -0.98 -8.89
C TYR A 436 4.15 -0.53 -7.50
N PHE A 437 3.25 -1.30 -6.87
CA PHE A 437 2.95 -1.15 -5.45
C PHE A 437 4.10 -1.68 -4.59
N ASN A 438 4.52 -0.91 -3.59
CA ASN A 438 5.49 -1.35 -2.60
C ASN A 438 4.85 -2.05 -1.38
N THR A 439 5.67 -2.48 -0.41
CA THR A 439 5.20 -3.25 0.75
C THR A 439 4.32 -2.45 1.70
N LYS A 440 4.35 -1.11 1.60
CA LYS A 440 3.47 -0.17 2.32
C LYS A 440 2.20 0.17 1.55
N MET A 441 1.97 -0.48 0.41
CA MET A 441 0.84 -0.24 -0.50
C MET A 441 0.83 1.17 -1.09
N ASN A 442 2.01 1.71 -1.36
CA ASN A 442 2.18 2.95 -2.11
C ASN A 442 2.67 2.68 -3.54
N CYS A 443 2.28 3.53 -4.48
CA CYS A 443 2.60 3.43 -5.90
C CYS A 443 2.71 4.85 -6.49
N LEU A 444 3.65 5.09 -7.41
CA LEU A 444 3.71 6.34 -8.15
C LEU A 444 2.81 6.24 -9.39
N VAL A 445 1.93 7.22 -9.59
CA VAL A 445 1.00 7.30 -10.72
C VAL A 445 0.97 8.70 -11.33
N GLU A 446 0.57 8.81 -12.59
CA GLU A 446 0.42 10.07 -13.30
C GLU A 446 -1.05 10.32 -13.64
N ASP A 447 -1.67 11.41 -13.15
CA ASP A 447 -3.14 11.55 -13.20
C ASP A 447 -3.69 12.51 -14.26
N THR A 448 -3.01 13.59 -14.65
CA THR A 448 -3.40 14.45 -15.81
C THR A 448 -2.34 15.46 -16.28
N ALA A 449 -1.34 15.79 -15.46
CA ALA A 449 -0.44 16.93 -15.66
C ALA A 449 1.00 16.56 -16.03
N GLN A 450 1.23 15.36 -16.56
CA GLN A 450 2.56 14.81 -16.81
C GLN A 450 3.50 14.88 -15.60
N SER A 451 2.96 14.64 -14.40
CA SER A 451 3.71 14.64 -13.15
C SER A 451 3.25 13.49 -12.29
N TRP A 452 4.20 12.92 -11.56
CA TRP A 452 4.01 11.75 -10.72
C TRP A 452 3.43 12.15 -9.36
N LYS A 453 2.53 11.33 -8.84
CA LYS A 453 1.90 11.47 -7.53
C LYS A 453 1.97 10.15 -6.80
N LEU A 454 2.08 10.22 -5.47
CA LEU A 454 2.00 9.05 -4.62
C LEU A 454 0.52 8.66 -4.43
N LEU A 455 0.17 7.47 -4.90
CA LEU A 455 -1.05 6.77 -4.59
C LEU A 455 -0.80 5.85 -3.40
N THR A 456 -1.61 6.00 -2.34
CA THR A 456 -1.50 5.22 -1.11
C THR A 456 -2.80 4.48 -0.86
N LEU A 457 -2.79 3.14 -0.79
CA LEU A 457 -3.97 2.41 -0.34
C LEU A 457 -4.14 2.58 1.18
N TYR A 458 -5.38 2.77 1.63
CA TYR A 458 -5.65 2.91 3.06
C TYR A 458 -5.49 1.59 3.84
N ASN A 459 -5.58 0.46 3.15
CA ASN A 459 -5.39 -0.86 3.74
C ASN A 459 -3.88 -1.18 3.85
N LYS A 460 -3.23 -0.63 4.88
CA LYS A 460 -1.86 -1.02 5.23
C LYS A 460 -1.89 -2.38 5.95
N LYS A 461 -1.07 -3.33 5.50
CA LYS A 461 -0.97 -4.71 6.04
C LYS A 461 -0.68 -4.73 7.54
#